data_AF-A0A4Q3IH07-F1
#
_entry.id   AF-A0A4Q3IH07-F1
#
_cell.length_a   1.000
_cell.length_b   1.000
_cell.length_c   1.000
_cell.angle_alpha   90.00
_cell.angle_beta   90.00
_cell.angle_gamma   90.00
#
_symmetry.space_group_name_H-M   'P 1'
#
loop_
_entity.id
_entity.type
_entity.pdbx_description
1 polymer ?
#
loop_
_entity_poly.entity_id
_entity_poly.type
_entity_poly.pdbx_seq_one_letter_code
_entity_poly.pdbx_strand_id
1 'polypeptide(L)'
;MSRAILIVLDSFGIGRAPDASIFGDEGADTFGHILAACARGAGDRADLREGPLHLPNLERLGLLTAAGLAGSDAVAGGLTGSAAEISHGKDTPSGHWEIAGVPVLFDWGYFPRTIPAFPISLIEAIRDDTCIPGILGDRHGSGTDIIAEFGEASIATGRPIFYTSSDSVLQIAAHETHFGLQRLYDLCEAARRHVDALNIGRVIARPFTGEDATSFRRTANRRDYSVPPPEATLLDRAVEAGRRVLAIGKIGDIFAHRGVSGVRKGDGNMALFDAMMATLPDAEDGDLVFANFVDFDMLYGHRRDVPGYAAALEAFDRRLPELIEALRPGDLAIITADHGCDPTWAGTDHTREGEDRHAFAGVVSPRPG
;
A
#
# COMPACT_ATOMS: atom_id res chain seq x y z
N MET A 1 16.91 -25.58 -3.65
CA MET A 1 15.72 -25.15 -2.87
C MET A 1 14.98 -24.14 -3.72
N SER A 2 13.66 -24.16 -3.75
CA SER A 2 12.89 -23.27 -4.61
C SER A 2 12.89 -21.81 -4.17
N ARG A 3 12.62 -20.91 -5.11
CA ARG A 3 12.37 -19.48 -4.84
C ARG A 3 10.91 -19.30 -4.40
N ALA A 4 10.66 -18.30 -3.56
CA ALA A 4 9.32 -17.84 -3.23
C ALA A 4 9.08 -16.46 -3.85
N ILE A 5 7.96 -16.28 -4.54
CA ILE A 5 7.52 -15.03 -5.16
C ILE A 5 6.18 -14.65 -4.52
N LEU A 6 6.18 -13.64 -3.66
CA LEU A 6 4.99 -13.13 -3.01
C LEU A 6 4.56 -11.82 -3.67
N ILE A 7 3.34 -11.78 -4.19
CA ILE A 7 2.80 -10.68 -4.97
C ILE A 7 1.55 -10.16 -4.27
N VAL A 8 1.59 -8.90 -3.86
CA VAL A 8 0.44 -8.21 -3.29
C VAL A 8 -0.12 -7.24 -4.33
N LEU A 9 -1.38 -7.46 -4.72
CA LEU A 9 -2.21 -6.54 -5.48
C LEU A 9 -2.89 -5.63 -4.43
N ASP A 10 -2.22 -4.53 -4.10
CA ASP A 10 -2.58 -3.60 -3.02
C ASP A 10 -4.07 -3.24 -3.11
N SER A 11 -4.81 -3.41 -2.02
CA SER A 11 -6.28 -3.16 -1.93
C SER A 11 -7.23 -4.06 -2.74
N PHE A 12 -6.77 -5.13 -3.42
CA PHE A 12 -7.64 -5.99 -4.23
C PHE A 12 -8.42 -7.03 -3.39
N GLY A 13 -9.32 -6.53 -2.54
CA GLY A 13 -10.22 -7.35 -1.71
C GLY A 13 -11.22 -8.17 -2.53
N ILE A 14 -11.66 -9.30 -1.98
CA ILE A 14 -12.53 -10.28 -2.64
C ILE A 14 -13.83 -10.60 -1.87
N GLY A 15 -14.30 -9.69 -1.00
CA GLY A 15 -15.58 -9.88 -0.29
C GLY A 15 -15.66 -9.20 1.07
N ARG A 16 -16.69 -9.48 1.87
CA ARG A 16 -17.08 -8.69 3.07
C ARG A 16 -16.48 -9.19 4.39
N ALA A 17 -15.73 -8.43 5.17
CA ALA A 17 -15.19 -9.00 6.41
C ALA A 17 -16.28 -9.28 7.47
N PRO A 18 -16.18 -10.35 8.29
CA PRO A 18 -17.16 -10.59 9.36
C PRO A 18 -17.16 -9.45 10.40
N ASP A 19 -16.06 -8.70 10.51
CA ASP A 19 -15.90 -7.53 11.36
C ASP A 19 -16.04 -6.19 10.61
N ALA A 20 -16.45 -6.19 9.33
CA ALA A 20 -16.55 -4.99 8.50
C ALA A 20 -17.47 -3.91 9.11
N SER A 21 -18.51 -4.31 9.85
CA SER A 21 -19.41 -3.38 10.54
C SER A 21 -18.71 -2.50 11.58
N ILE A 22 -17.62 -2.98 12.20
CA ILE A 22 -16.81 -2.21 13.16
C ILE A 22 -16.15 -1.01 12.46
N PHE A 23 -15.80 -1.16 11.18
CA PHE A 23 -15.16 -0.14 10.35
C PHE A 23 -16.16 0.69 9.54
N GLY A 24 -17.45 0.38 9.62
CA GLY A 24 -18.48 0.99 8.77
C GLY A 24 -18.45 0.53 7.31
N ASP A 25 -17.83 -0.63 7.05
CA ASP A 25 -17.61 -1.19 5.71
C ASP A 25 -18.54 -2.37 5.40
N GLU A 26 -19.62 -2.53 6.17
CA GLU A 26 -20.63 -3.57 5.94
C GLU A 26 -21.25 -3.40 4.55
N GLY A 27 -20.81 -4.21 3.59
CA GLY A 27 -21.21 -4.00 2.20
C GLY A 27 -20.09 -4.09 1.20
N ALA A 28 -18.88 -3.68 1.60
CA ALA A 28 -17.77 -3.52 0.71
C ALA A 28 -17.35 -4.86 0.08
N ASP A 29 -17.09 -4.81 -1.22
CA ASP A 29 -16.65 -5.94 -2.03
C ASP A 29 -15.94 -5.41 -3.28
N THR A 30 -14.64 -5.19 -3.18
CA THR A 30 -13.83 -4.57 -4.24
C THR A 30 -13.96 -5.36 -5.54
N PHE A 31 -13.62 -6.65 -5.53
CA PHE A 31 -13.70 -7.49 -6.72
C PHE A 31 -15.15 -7.63 -7.23
N GLY A 32 -16.10 -7.96 -6.36
CA GLY A 32 -17.48 -8.20 -6.74
C GLY A 32 -18.16 -6.96 -7.31
N HIS A 33 -17.91 -5.77 -6.75
CA HIS A 33 -18.46 -4.53 -7.27
C HIS A 33 -17.79 -4.07 -8.57
N ILE A 34 -16.47 -4.26 -8.74
CA ILE A 34 -15.81 -4.01 -10.04
C ILE A 34 -16.39 -4.94 -11.10
N LEU A 35 -16.52 -6.23 -10.81
CA LEU A 35 -17.09 -7.24 -11.70
C LEU A 35 -18.52 -6.86 -12.11
N ALA A 36 -19.39 -6.55 -11.13
CA ALA A 36 -20.77 -6.15 -11.37
C ALA A 36 -20.86 -4.84 -12.16
N ALA A 37 -20.00 -3.85 -11.89
CA ALA A 37 -19.95 -2.58 -12.59
C ALA A 37 -19.54 -2.74 -14.06
N CYS A 38 -18.54 -3.58 -14.35
CA CYS A 38 -18.14 -3.87 -15.73
C CYS A 38 -19.26 -4.60 -16.50
N ALA A 39 -19.94 -5.57 -15.88
CA ALA A 39 -21.04 -6.30 -16.51
C ALA A 39 -22.22 -5.41 -16.96
N ARG A 40 -22.42 -4.26 -16.28
CA ARG A 40 -23.47 -3.27 -16.60
C ARG A 40 -22.94 -2.03 -17.35
N GLY A 41 -21.70 -2.05 -17.83
CA GLY A 41 -21.07 -0.97 -18.59
C GLY A 41 -20.61 0.24 -17.76
N ALA A 42 -20.74 0.20 -16.43
CA ALA A 42 -20.25 1.25 -15.54
C ALA A 42 -18.72 1.20 -15.33
N GLY A 43 -18.07 0.12 -15.78
CA GLY A 43 -16.62 0.00 -15.87
C GLY A 43 -16.03 0.52 -17.18
N ASP A 44 -16.85 1.01 -18.11
CA ASP A 44 -16.37 1.44 -19.43
C ASP A 44 -15.82 2.86 -19.36
N ARG A 45 -14.69 3.09 -20.05
CA ARG A 45 -14.13 4.43 -20.25
C ARG A 45 -13.47 4.45 -21.63
N ALA A 46 -13.87 5.43 -22.45
CA ALA A 46 -13.34 5.61 -23.80
C ALA A 46 -11.81 5.62 -23.79
N ASP A 47 -11.22 4.95 -24.77
CA ASP A 47 -9.77 4.79 -24.93
C ASP A 47 -9.04 4.06 -23.78
N LEU A 48 -9.78 3.39 -22.89
CA LEU A 48 -9.22 2.60 -21.80
C LEU A 48 -9.71 1.15 -21.77
N ARG A 49 -11.01 0.95 -21.61
CA ARG A 49 -11.65 -0.38 -21.54
C ARG A 49 -13.13 -0.32 -21.87
N GLU A 50 -13.68 -1.44 -22.30
CA GLU A 50 -15.11 -1.64 -22.53
C GLU A 50 -15.54 -3.09 -22.29
N GLY A 51 -16.80 -3.27 -21.89
CA GLY A 51 -17.42 -4.58 -21.73
C GLY A 51 -17.18 -5.25 -20.36
N PRO A 52 -17.47 -6.55 -20.24
CA PRO A 52 -17.26 -7.31 -19.01
C PRO A 52 -15.80 -7.30 -18.53
N LEU A 53 -15.58 -7.50 -17.23
CA LEU A 53 -14.24 -7.65 -16.66
C LEU A 53 -13.62 -8.96 -17.18
N HIS A 54 -12.41 -8.90 -17.73
CA HIS A 54 -11.76 -10.06 -18.36
C HIS A 54 -10.45 -10.45 -17.68
N LEU A 55 -10.50 -11.44 -16.77
CA LEU A 55 -9.34 -11.91 -15.98
C LEU A 55 -9.08 -13.42 -16.17
N PRO A 56 -8.90 -13.91 -17.41
CA PRO A 56 -8.87 -15.35 -17.69
C PRO A 56 -7.74 -16.09 -16.96
N ASN A 57 -6.62 -15.43 -16.66
CA ASN A 57 -5.51 -16.09 -15.98
C ASN A 57 -5.77 -16.21 -14.47
N LEU A 58 -6.22 -15.14 -13.81
CA LEU A 58 -6.62 -15.17 -12.40
C LEU A 58 -7.82 -16.09 -12.17
N GLU A 59 -8.78 -16.11 -13.09
CA GLU A 59 -9.90 -17.07 -13.08
C GLU A 59 -9.39 -18.51 -13.13
N ARG A 60 -8.45 -18.81 -14.05
CA ARG A 60 -7.81 -20.14 -14.13
C ARG A 60 -7.02 -20.50 -12.88
N LEU A 61 -6.48 -19.50 -12.17
CA LEU A 61 -5.82 -19.65 -10.87
C LEU A 61 -6.81 -19.71 -9.69
N GLY A 62 -8.12 -19.69 -9.96
CA GLY A 62 -9.17 -19.94 -8.97
C GLY A 62 -9.67 -18.67 -8.27
N LEU A 63 -9.58 -17.49 -8.89
CA LEU A 63 -10.09 -16.23 -8.34
C LEU A 63 -11.60 -16.32 -8.02
N LEU A 64 -12.40 -16.85 -8.95
CA LEU A 64 -13.86 -16.99 -8.74
C LEU A 64 -14.17 -17.95 -7.59
N THR A 65 -13.40 -19.03 -7.48
CA THR A 65 -13.52 -19.97 -6.36
C THR A 65 -13.13 -19.30 -5.05
N ALA A 66 -12.05 -18.51 -5.00
CA ALA A 66 -11.65 -17.78 -3.81
C ALA A 66 -12.72 -16.75 -3.40
N ALA A 67 -13.28 -16.01 -4.34
CA ALA A 67 -14.37 -15.05 -4.10
C ALA A 67 -15.74 -15.70 -3.78
N GLY A 68 -15.84 -17.03 -3.77
CA GLY A 68 -17.10 -17.73 -3.49
C GLY A 68 -18.13 -17.65 -4.64
N LEU A 69 -17.71 -17.21 -5.82
CA LEU A 69 -18.55 -17.07 -7.02
C LEU A 69 -18.59 -18.34 -7.88
N ALA A 70 -17.70 -19.30 -7.63
CA ALA A 70 -17.65 -20.60 -8.31
C ALA A 70 -17.49 -21.75 -7.31
N GLY A 71 -17.87 -22.97 -7.75
CA GLY A 71 -17.66 -24.20 -6.99
C GLY A 71 -16.18 -24.55 -6.79
N SER A 72 -15.91 -25.59 -6.00
CA SER A 72 -14.57 -26.08 -5.68
C SER A 72 -13.95 -26.92 -6.80
N ASP A 73 -14.11 -26.50 -8.05
CA ASP A 73 -13.50 -27.21 -9.17
C ASP A 73 -11.97 -27.12 -9.09
N ALA A 74 -11.30 -28.15 -9.62
CA ALA A 74 -9.85 -28.22 -9.58
C ALA A 74 -9.23 -27.03 -10.34
N VAL A 75 -8.48 -26.20 -9.61
CA VAL A 75 -7.72 -25.09 -10.19
C VAL A 75 -6.60 -25.65 -11.06
N ALA A 76 -6.55 -25.19 -12.32
CA ALA A 76 -5.55 -25.68 -13.27
C ALA A 76 -4.16 -25.10 -12.93
N GLY A 77 -3.30 -25.93 -12.32
CA GLY A 77 -1.90 -25.62 -12.08
C GLY A 77 -1.59 -24.95 -10.74
N GLY A 78 -2.49 -25.03 -9.76
CA GLY A 78 -2.30 -24.33 -8.48
C GLY A 78 -3.22 -24.74 -7.33
N LEU A 79 -3.07 -24.05 -6.20
CA LEU A 79 -4.03 -24.04 -5.10
C LEU A 79 -4.68 -22.65 -5.05
N THR A 80 -5.95 -22.60 -4.67
CA THR A 80 -6.64 -21.34 -4.38
C THR A 80 -7.22 -21.40 -3.00
N GLY A 81 -7.34 -20.24 -2.38
CA GLY A 81 -7.95 -20.09 -1.09
C GLY A 81 -8.07 -18.62 -0.76
N SER A 82 -8.41 -18.38 0.49
CA SER A 82 -8.67 -17.05 0.98
C SER A 82 -8.35 -16.96 2.46
N ALA A 83 -7.64 -15.89 2.87
CA ALA A 83 -7.16 -15.71 4.23
C ALA A 83 -8.13 -14.90 5.08
N ALA A 84 -7.89 -14.74 6.39
CA ALA A 84 -8.64 -13.80 7.21
C ALA A 84 -7.77 -12.84 8.00
N GLU A 85 -7.92 -11.53 7.76
CA GLU A 85 -7.21 -10.49 8.50
C GLU A 85 -7.69 -10.47 9.95
N ILE A 86 -6.76 -10.75 10.87
CA ILE A 86 -7.02 -10.70 12.32
C ILE A 86 -6.48 -9.44 12.96
N SER A 87 -5.65 -8.68 12.24
CA SER A 87 -5.18 -7.35 12.66
C SER A 87 -6.36 -6.40 12.90
N HIS A 88 -6.22 -5.52 13.88
CA HIS A 88 -7.25 -4.54 14.23
C HIS A 88 -7.36 -3.38 13.24
N GLY A 89 -6.31 -3.15 12.44
CA GLY A 89 -6.29 -2.14 11.38
C GLY A 89 -6.70 -2.71 10.02
N LYS A 90 -7.00 -1.80 9.08
CA LYS A 90 -7.22 -2.09 7.64
C LYS A 90 -6.23 -1.30 6.76
N ASP A 91 -5.10 -0.90 7.34
CA ASP A 91 -4.06 -0.12 6.69
C ASP A 91 -2.98 -1.03 6.08
N THR A 92 -2.30 -0.54 5.04
CA THR A 92 -1.28 -1.30 4.29
C THR A 92 -0.21 -1.97 5.19
N PRO A 93 0.40 -1.29 6.21
CA PRO A 93 1.28 -1.97 7.16
C PRO A 93 0.66 -3.16 7.86
N SER A 94 -0.55 -3.03 8.43
CA SER A 94 -1.21 -4.12 9.15
C SER A 94 -1.35 -5.38 8.30
N GLY A 95 -1.92 -5.25 7.09
CA GLY A 95 -2.11 -6.38 6.19
C GLY A 95 -0.78 -6.99 5.72
N HIS A 96 0.20 -6.17 5.34
CA HIS A 96 1.51 -6.66 4.91
C HIS A 96 2.30 -7.37 6.02
N TRP A 97 2.26 -6.85 7.25
CA TRP A 97 2.95 -7.45 8.38
C TRP A 97 2.29 -8.77 8.78
N GLU A 98 0.96 -8.84 8.71
CA GLU A 98 0.22 -10.07 8.95
C GLU A 98 0.54 -11.14 7.89
N ILE A 99 0.60 -10.78 6.60
CA ILE A 99 1.08 -11.65 5.52
C ILE A 99 2.48 -12.18 5.84
N ALA A 100 3.33 -11.36 6.45
CA ALA A 100 4.68 -11.74 6.87
C ALA A 100 4.74 -12.39 8.27
N GLY A 101 3.59 -12.77 8.86
CA GLY A 101 3.48 -13.54 10.09
C GLY A 101 3.50 -12.72 11.39
N VAL A 102 3.22 -11.41 11.31
CA VAL A 102 3.19 -10.48 12.45
C VAL A 102 1.88 -9.67 12.43
N PRO A 103 0.76 -10.24 12.91
CA PRO A 103 -0.52 -9.52 12.97
C PRO A 103 -0.45 -8.33 13.94
N VAL A 104 -1.11 -7.22 13.57
CA VAL A 104 -1.22 -6.00 14.36
C VAL A 104 -2.46 -6.08 15.25
N LEU A 105 -2.29 -6.70 16.42
CA LEU A 105 -3.36 -6.91 17.41
C LEU A 105 -3.47 -5.77 18.43
N PHE A 106 -3.09 -4.55 18.02
CA PHE A 106 -3.12 -3.34 18.83
C PHE A 106 -3.65 -2.17 17.99
N ASP A 107 -4.14 -1.15 18.68
CA ASP A 107 -4.69 0.03 17.99
C ASP A 107 -3.59 1.04 17.71
N TRP A 108 -3.55 1.55 16.48
CA TRP A 108 -2.73 2.69 16.11
C TRP A 108 -3.18 3.96 16.87
N GLY A 109 -2.25 4.87 17.09
CA GLY A 109 -2.58 6.21 17.53
C GLY A 109 -3.13 7.05 16.39
N TYR A 110 -4.13 7.88 16.66
CA TYR A 110 -4.70 8.82 15.70
C TYR A 110 -4.78 10.21 16.31
N PHE A 111 -4.51 11.24 15.52
CA PHE A 111 -4.69 12.61 15.96
C PHE A 111 -6.17 13.00 15.89
N PRO A 112 -6.72 13.67 16.92
CA PRO A 112 -8.12 14.06 16.95
C PRO A 112 -8.47 15.03 15.81
N ARG A 113 -9.75 15.04 15.41
CA ARG A 113 -10.31 16.03 14.48
C ARG A 113 -10.60 17.38 15.18
N THR A 114 -9.60 17.90 15.91
CA THR A 114 -9.62 19.20 16.56
C THR A 114 -8.59 20.14 15.93
N ILE A 115 -8.67 21.42 16.24
CA ILE A 115 -7.65 22.41 15.90
C ILE A 115 -7.27 23.12 17.22
N PRO A 116 -6.04 22.94 17.74
CA PRO A 116 -4.95 22.11 17.19
C PRO A 116 -5.27 20.60 17.21
N ALA A 117 -4.68 19.86 16.26
CA ALA A 117 -4.78 18.40 16.19
C ALA A 117 -3.63 17.71 16.95
N PHE A 118 -2.45 18.34 16.98
CA PHE A 118 -1.26 17.78 17.62
C PHE A 118 -1.16 18.20 19.08
N PRO A 119 -0.76 17.28 19.99
CA PRO A 119 -0.44 17.65 21.37
C PRO A 119 0.66 18.71 21.41
N ILE A 120 0.50 19.75 22.23
CA ILE A 120 1.50 20.82 22.36
C ILE A 120 2.88 20.28 22.75
N SER A 121 2.91 19.27 23.63
CA SER A 121 4.13 18.60 24.08
C SER A 121 4.88 17.91 22.93
N LEU A 122 4.17 17.36 21.94
CA LEU A 122 4.79 16.78 20.75
C LEU A 122 5.49 17.86 19.91
N ILE A 123 4.79 18.96 19.67
CA ILE A 123 5.31 20.06 18.86
C ILE A 123 6.50 20.73 19.54
N GLU A 124 6.44 20.94 20.87
CA GLU A 124 7.55 21.47 21.65
C GLU A 124 8.77 20.54 21.61
N ALA A 125 8.59 19.22 21.79
CA ALA A 125 9.69 18.27 21.72
C ALA A 125 10.38 18.26 20.35
N ILE A 126 9.59 18.24 19.25
CA ILE A 126 10.13 18.32 17.89
C ILE A 126 10.86 19.64 17.67
N ARG A 127 10.29 20.76 18.14
CA ARG A 127 10.92 22.08 18.00
C ARG A 127 12.25 22.15 18.73
N ASP A 128 12.32 21.60 19.92
CA ASP A 128 13.52 21.63 20.75
C ASP A 128 14.64 20.73 20.17
N ASP A 129 14.31 19.61 19.50
CA ASP A 129 15.28 18.75 18.79
C ASP A 129 15.75 19.35 17.45
N THR A 130 14.86 20.03 16.72
CA THR A 130 15.10 20.40 15.31
C THR A 130 15.31 21.90 15.08
N CYS A 131 15.11 22.74 16.10
CA CYS A 131 15.20 24.19 16.03
C CYS A 131 14.31 24.83 14.94
N ILE A 132 13.17 24.22 14.60
CA ILE A 132 12.20 24.85 13.69
C ILE A 132 11.56 26.09 14.34
N PRO A 133 11.21 27.13 13.57
CA PRO A 133 10.63 28.37 14.13
C PRO A 133 9.17 28.23 14.61
N GLY A 134 8.60 27.02 14.58
CA GLY A 134 7.19 26.69 14.83
C GLY A 134 6.56 25.97 13.64
N ILE A 135 5.25 25.68 13.70
CA ILE A 135 4.52 24.92 12.66
C ILE A 135 3.33 25.69 12.10
N LEU A 136 2.91 25.41 10.87
CA LEU A 136 1.63 25.85 10.30
C LEU A 136 0.68 24.65 10.12
N GLY A 137 -0.61 24.90 9.87
CA GLY A 137 -1.61 23.83 9.63
C GLY A 137 -2.26 23.30 10.91
N ASP A 138 -1.59 22.40 11.63
CA ASP A 138 -2.03 21.76 12.88
C ASP A 138 -3.49 21.26 12.86
N ARG A 139 -3.83 20.57 11.76
CA ARG A 139 -5.19 20.06 11.51
C ARG A 139 -5.20 18.88 10.55
N HIS A 140 -6.36 18.24 10.46
CA HIS A 140 -6.67 17.33 9.36
C HIS A 140 -6.79 18.11 8.04
N GLY A 141 -6.25 17.58 6.95
CA GLY A 141 -6.36 18.23 5.64
C GLY A 141 -5.75 17.47 4.46
N SER A 142 -6.16 17.88 3.26
CA SER A 142 -5.54 17.46 2.01
C SER A 142 -4.18 18.14 1.84
N GLY A 143 -3.18 17.39 1.36
CA GLY A 143 -1.86 17.94 1.07
C GLY A 143 -1.89 19.05 0.02
N THR A 144 -2.80 18.99 -0.95
CA THR A 144 -2.95 20.06 -1.96
C THR A 144 -3.50 21.34 -1.32
N ASP A 145 -4.59 21.21 -0.56
CA ASP A 145 -5.29 22.36 0.02
C ASP A 145 -4.42 23.06 1.08
N ILE A 146 -3.74 22.27 1.93
CA ILE A 146 -2.94 22.84 3.01
C ILE A 146 -1.66 23.52 2.51
N ILE A 147 -1.08 23.03 1.41
CA ILE A 147 0.05 23.69 0.76
C ILE A 147 -0.41 24.96 0.04
N ALA A 148 -1.56 24.93 -0.63
CA ALA A 148 -2.13 26.13 -1.25
C ALA A 148 -2.44 27.22 -0.21
N GLU A 149 -2.95 26.84 0.96
CA GLU A 149 -3.29 27.77 2.04
C GLU A 149 -2.06 28.31 2.80
N PHE A 150 -1.11 27.45 3.16
CA PHE A 150 -0.01 27.82 4.05
C PHE A 150 1.36 27.94 3.37
N GLY A 151 1.48 27.62 2.08
CA GLY A 151 2.77 27.56 1.37
C GLY A 151 3.52 28.88 1.36
N GLU A 152 2.85 29.99 1.06
CA GLU A 152 3.47 31.33 1.06
C GLU A 152 3.92 31.75 2.47
N ALA A 153 3.10 31.48 3.50
CA ALA A 153 3.46 31.73 4.88
C ALA A 153 4.63 30.84 5.35
N SER A 154 4.67 29.59 4.90
CA SER A 154 5.77 28.66 5.16
C SER A 154 7.08 29.18 4.59
N ILE A 155 7.06 29.65 3.33
CA ILE A 155 8.22 30.27 2.67
C ILE A 155 8.67 31.53 3.41
N ALA A 156 7.74 32.43 3.74
CA ALA A 156 8.06 33.72 4.37
C ALA A 156 8.59 33.59 5.81
N THR A 157 8.12 32.59 6.56
CA THR A 157 8.45 32.43 8.00
C THR A 157 9.47 31.32 8.28
N GLY A 158 9.72 30.44 7.31
CA GLY A 158 10.49 29.22 7.50
C GLY A 158 9.82 28.16 8.38
N ARG A 159 8.53 28.31 8.71
CA ARG A 159 7.75 27.33 9.47
C ARG A 159 7.25 26.20 8.56
N PRO A 160 7.60 24.93 8.80
CA PRO A 160 7.01 23.82 8.06
C PRO A 160 5.51 23.68 8.36
N ILE A 161 4.77 23.06 7.45
CA ILE A 161 3.33 22.82 7.55
C ILE A 161 3.11 21.40 8.07
N PHE A 162 2.51 21.27 9.25
CA PHE A 162 2.19 20.00 9.89
C PHE A 162 0.71 19.70 9.71
N TYR A 163 0.38 18.48 9.30
CA TYR A 163 -1.00 18.04 9.14
C TYR A 163 -1.16 16.51 9.20
N THR A 164 -2.40 16.06 9.32
CA THR A 164 -2.76 14.63 9.42
C THR A 164 -3.91 14.30 8.48
N SER A 165 -4.16 13.00 8.28
CA SER A 165 -5.34 12.46 7.57
C SER A 165 -6.19 11.59 8.51
N SER A 166 -7.13 10.83 7.94
CA SER A 166 -7.83 9.74 8.62
C SER A 166 -6.90 8.63 9.11
N ASP A 167 -5.74 8.47 8.46
CA ASP A 167 -4.76 7.44 8.80
C ASP A 167 -3.91 7.85 10.01
N SER A 168 -3.22 6.86 10.59
CA SER A 168 -2.21 7.06 11.62
C SER A 168 -0.93 7.68 11.06
N VAL A 169 -0.98 8.98 10.72
CA VAL A 169 0.14 9.68 10.08
C VAL A 169 0.38 11.09 10.62
N LEU A 170 1.65 11.49 10.64
CA LEU A 170 2.07 12.89 10.72
C LEU A 170 2.69 13.28 9.37
N GLN A 171 2.13 14.28 8.70
CA GLN A 171 2.64 14.78 7.43
C GLN A 171 3.29 16.15 7.62
N ILE A 172 4.49 16.32 7.06
CA ILE A 172 5.28 17.55 7.18
C ILE A 172 5.59 18.05 5.77
N ALA A 173 5.00 19.17 5.38
CA ALA A 173 5.27 19.83 4.11
C ALA A 173 6.19 21.04 4.29
N ALA A 174 7.16 21.17 3.39
CA ALA A 174 8.07 22.31 3.36
C ALA A 174 8.60 22.54 1.94
N HIS A 175 8.90 23.79 1.61
CA HIS A 175 9.41 24.14 0.28
C HIS A 175 10.88 23.69 0.12
N GLU A 176 11.20 23.00 -0.98
CA GLU A 176 12.52 22.38 -1.17
C GLU A 176 13.70 23.36 -1.09
N THR A 177 13.56 24.54 -1.71
CA THR A 177 14.60 25.59 -1.69
C THR A 177 14.59 26.43 -0.42
N HIS A 178 13.44 26.99 -0.02
CA HIS A 178 13.37 27.92 1.12
C HIS A 178 13.56 27.26 2.48
N PHE A 179 13.06 26.03 2.67
CA PHE A 179 13.28 25.27 3.91
C PHE A 179 14.50 24.36 3.82
N GLY A 180 14.75 23.78 2.64
CA GLY A 180 15.81 22.80 2.39
C GLY A 180 15.27 21.36 2.43
N LEU A 181 15.44 20.62 1.35
CA LEU A 181 14.99 19.21 1.26
C LEU A 181 15.65 18.32 2.32
N GLN A 182 16.97 18.42 2.51
CA GLN A 182 17.66 17.64 3.52
C GLN A 182 17.17 18.00 4.94
N ARG A 183 16.95 19.29 5.21
CA ARG A 183 16.40 19.75 6.50
C ARG A 183 14.99 19.20 6.74
N LEU A 184 14.17 19.08 5.70
CA LEU A 184 12.86 18.43 5.80
C LEU A 184 12.99 16.94 6.18
N TYR A 185 13.96 16.23 5.61
CA TYR A 185 14.22 14.84 5.97
C TYR A 185 14.68 14.71 7.42
N ASP A 186 15.66 15.50 7.84
CA ASP A 186 16.16 15.49 9.22
C ASP A 186 15.04 15.81 10.22
N LEU A 187 14.15 16.76 9.88
CA LEU A 187 12.95 17.07 10.65
C LEU A 187 11.97 15.89 10.75
N CYS A 188 11.74 15.17 9.64
CA CYS A 188 10.86 14.02 9.65
C CYS A 188 11.43 12.84 10.46
N GLU A 189 12.75 12.62 10.40
CA GLU A 189 13.44 11.61 11.21
C GLU A 189 13.36 11.95 12.72
N ALA A 190 13.49 13.21 13.09
CA ALA A 190 13.25 13.67 14.46
C ALA A 190 11.80 13.49 14.89
N ALA A 191 10.86 13.96 14.06
CA ALA A 191 9.43 13.82 14.33
C ALA A 191 9.03 12.35 14.52
N ARG A 192 9.61 11.43 13.73
CA ARG A 192 9.41 9.98 13.85
C ARG A 192 9.75 9.48 15.26
N ARG A 193 10.91 9.86 15.80
CA ARG A 193 11.29 9.48 17.18
C ARG A 193 10.30 9.97 18.23
N HIS A 194 9.74 11.17 18.04
CA HIS A 194 8.81 11.76 19.01
C HIS A 194 7.38 11.20 18.92
N VAL A 195 6.93 10.80 17.74
CA VAL A 195 5.59 10.22 17.57
C VAL A 195 5.50 8.73 17.88
N ASP A 196 6.62 8.03 18.13
CA ASP A 196 6.63 6.62 18.51
C ASP A 196 5.87 6.36 19.82
N ALA A 197 5.99 7.25 20.81
CA ALA A 197 5.25 7.15 22.07
C ALA A 197 3.73 7.34 21.91
N LEU A 198 3.30 7.87 20.77
CA LEU A 198 1.89 8.06 20.40
C LEU A 198 1.39 6.94 19.49
N ASN A 199 2.20 5.93 19.21
CA ASN A 199 1.89 4.82 18.31
C ASN A 199 1.42 5.29 16.91
N ILE A 200 2.02 6.36 16.37
CA ILE A 200 1.69 6.84 15.02
C ILE A 200 2.37 5.95 13.96
N GLY A 201 1.64 5.44 12.99
CA GLY A 201 2.15 4.50 11.99
C GLY A 201 3.27 5.07 11.11
N ARG A 202 3.10 6.29 10.57
CA ARG A 202 4.10 6.90 9.67
C ARG A 202 4.30 8.41 9.86
N VAL A 203 5.52 8.88 9.62
CA VAL A 203 5.79 10.30 9.33
C VAL A 203 6.08 10.46 7.85
N ILE A 204 5.50 11.45 7.17
CA ILE A 204 5.63 11.61 5.71
C ILE A 204 6.18 12.99 5.37
N ALA A 205 7.36 13.01 4.75
CA ALA A 205 7.92 14.22 4.13
C ALA A 205 7.14 14.56 2.85
N ARG A 206 6.64 15.78 2.78
CA ARG A 206 5.84 16.31 1.66
C ARG A 206 6.51 17.55 1.06
N PRO A 207 7.67 17.38 0.40
CA PRO A 207 8.32 18.50 -0.26
C PRO A 207 7.45 19.08 -1.36
N PHE A 208 7.53 20.40 -1.52
CA PHE A 208 6.87 21.11 -2.61
C PHE A 208 7.76 22.19 -3.22
N THR A 209 7.41 22.58 -4.44
CA THR A 209 8.04 23.65 -5.22
C THR A 209 6.96 24.58 -5.77
N GLY A 210 7.34 25.75 -6.26
CA GLY A 210 6.44 26.77 -6.81
C GLY A 210 6.60 28.08 -6.04
N GLU A 211 6.06 29.17 -6.56
CA GLU A 211 6.27 30.51 -6.00
C GLU A 211 5.04 31.03 -5.24
N ASP A 212 3.85 30.52 -5.56
CA ASP A 212 2.57 30.98 -5.02
C ASP A 212 1.52 29.85 -4.94
N ALA A 213 0.38 30.15 -4.33
CA ALA A 213 -0.72 29.21 -4.13
C ALA A 213 -1.22 28.51 -5.43
N THR A 214 -1.06 29.14 -6.60
CA THR A 214 -1.50 28.59 -7.89
C THR A 214 -0.46 27.66 -8.53
N SER A 215 0.81 27.91 -8.23
CA SER A 215 1.96 27.22 -8.81
C SER A 215 2.54 26.13 -7.89
N PHE A 216 2.15 26.06 -6.60
CA PHE A 216 2.66 25.02 -5.71
C PHE A 216 2.35 23.61 -6.19
N ARG A 217 3.37 22.75 -6.22
CA ARG A 217 3.29 21.33 -6.59
C ARG A 217 4.12 20.50 -5.63
N ARG A 218 3.53 19.41 -5.13
CA ARG A 218 4.28 18.36 -4.41
C ARG A 218 5.25 17.68 -5.38
N THR A 219 6.44 17.34 -4.90
CA THR A 219 7.47 16.72 -5.75
C THR A 219 7.52 15.20 -5.54
N ALA A 220 8.29 14.53 -6.40
CA ALA A 220 8.60 13.11 -6.27
C ALA A 220 9.56 12.79 -5.11
N ASN A 221 10.13 13.81 -4.44
CA ASN A 221 11.04 13.66 -3.30
C ASN A 221 10.30 13.31 -1.98
N ARG A 222 9.05 12.85 -2.07
CA ARG A 222 8.31 12.29 -0.94
C ARG A 222 9.14 11.17 -0.29
N ARG A 223 9.21 11.18 1.04
CA ARG A 223 9.80 10.08 1.82
C ARG A 223 8.91 9.74 3.00
N ASP A 224 8.68 8.46 3.21
CA ASP A 224 7.86 7.93 4.29
C ASP A 224 8.78 7.28 5.34
N TYR A 225 8.52 7.58 6.61
CA TYR A 225 9.24 7.06 7.77
C TYR A 225 8.27 6.23 8.60
N SER A 226 8.22 4.95 8.27
CA SER A 226 7.33 3.97 8.90
C SER A 226 7.93 3.45 10.20
N VAL A 227 7.07 3.12 11.16
CA VAL A 227 7.46 2.29 12.31
C VAL A 227 7.81 0.88 11.81
N PRO A 228 8.88 0.23 12.31
CA PRO A 228 9.18 -1.14 11.93
C PRO A 228 8.15 -2.12 12.50
N PRO A 229 8.00 -3.32 11.91
CA PRO A 229 7.20 -4.39 12.50
C PRO A 229 7.63 -4.67 13.96
N PRO A 230 6.68 -4.95 14.87
CA PRO A 230 6.97 -5.14 16.30
C PRO A 230 7.77 -6.41 16.60
N GLU A 231 7.73 -7.40 15.69
CA GLU A 231 8.37 -8.70 15.83
C GLU A 231 9.14 -9.09 14.56
N ALA A 232 9.90 -10.20 14.62
CA ALA A 232 10.61 -10.73 13.47
C ALA A 232 9.64 -11.34 12.44
N THR A 233 9.56 -10.68 11.30
CA THR A 233 8.72 -11.04 10.14
C THR A 233 9.33 -12.20 9.34
N LEU A 234 8.58 -12.70 8.36
CA LEU A 234 9.08 -13.63 7.34
C LEU A 234 10.36 -13.11 6.67
N LEU A 235 10.48 -11.79 6.45
CA LEU A 235 11.63 -11.18 5.83
C LEU A 235 12.87 -11.31 6.72
N ASP A 236 12.72 -11.01 8.01
CA ASP A 236 13.79 -11.18 9.00
C ASP A 236 14.27 -12.63 9.04
N ARG A 237 13.33 -13.58 9.13
CA ARG A 237 13.64 -15.02 9.18
C ARG A 237 14.35 -15.52 7.93
N ALA A 238 13.99 -15.00 6.75
CA ALA A 238 14.66 -15.33 5.51
C ALA A 238 16.12 -14.86 5.51
N VAL A 239 16.36 -13.61 5.93
CA VAL A 239 17.72 -13.04 6.05
C VAL A 239 18.56 -13.79 7.09
N GLU A 240 17.99 -14.09 8.26
CA GLU A 240 18.65 -14.88 9.31
C GLU A 240 19.03 -16.29 8.83
N ALA A 241 18.24 -16.88 7.94
CA ALA A 241 18.52 -18.18 7.31
C ALA A 241 19.54 -18.08 6.15
N GLY A 242 20.17 -16.93 5.95
CA GLY A 242 21.17 -16.70 4.89
C GLY A 242 20.56 -16.55 3.49
N ARG A 243 19.28 -16.19 3.39
CA ARG A 243 18.57 -15.93 2.13
C ARG A 243 18.47 -14.44 1.87
N ARG A 244 18.20 -14.05 0.63
CA ARG A 244 17.95 -12.66 0.25
C ARG A 244 16.46 -12.39 0.17
N VAL A 245 16.09 -11.18 0.56
CA VAL A 245 14.77 -10.61 0.33
C VAL A 245 14.89 -9.50 -0.70
N LEU A 246 14.36 -9.75 -1.89
CA LEU A 246 14.37 -8.85 -3.04
C LEU A 246 13.01 -8.17 -3.13
N ALA A 247 12.93 -6.96 -2.57
CA ALA A 247 11.73 -6.16 -2.48
C ALA A 247 11.47 -5.38 -3.78
N ILE A 248 10.23 -5.43 -4.28
CA ILE A 248 9.78 -4.68 -5.46
C ILE A 248 8.74 -3.63 -5.02
N GLY A 249 8.91 -2.40 -5.47
CA GLY A 249 8.01 -1.30 -5.15
C GLY A 249 8.14 -0.85 -3.70
N LYS A 250 7.00 -0.73 -3.00
CA LYS A 250 6.92 -0.15 -1.65
C LYS A 250 7.25 -1.12 -0.51
N ILE A 251 7.56 -2.38 -0.78
CA ILE A 251 7.87 -3.37 0.26
C ILE A 251 8.99 -2.87 1.19
N GLY A 252 10.04 -2.24 0.65
CA GLY A 252 11.08 -1.62 1.47
C GLY A 252 10.53 -0.63 2.51
N ASP A 253 9.67 0.29 2.08
CA ASP A 253 9.14 1.35 2.94
C ASP A 253 8.08 0.82 3.94
N ILE A 254 7.30 -0.19 3.54
CA ILE A 254 6.26 -0.84 4.36
C ILE A 254 6.87 -1.58 5.56
N PHE A 255 8.03 -2.21 5.36
CA PHE A 255 8.75 -2.92 6.42
C PHE A 255 9.85 -2.05 7.07
N ALA A 256 9.86 -0.73 6.85
CA ALA A 256 10.89 0.18 7.34
C ALA A 256 12.33 -0.29 7.01
N HIS A 257 12.50 -0.91 5.85
CA HIS A 257 13.71 -1.58 5.35
C HIS A 257 14.26 -2.71 6.24
N ARG A 258 13.49 -3.16 7.23
CA ARG A 258 13.83 -4.30 8.08
C ARG A 258 13.68 -5.61 7.29
N GLY A 259 14.69 -6.48 7.36
CA GLY A 259 14.70 -7.77 6.67
C GLY A 259 14.80 -7.67 5.15
N VAL A 260 15.13 -6.51 4.57
CA VAL A 260 15.21 -6.32 3.10
C VAL A 260 16.66 -6.30 2.64
N SER A 261 17.02 -7.19 1.70
CA SER A 261 18.37 -7.29 1.15
C SER A 261 18.61 -6.37 -0.06
N GLY A 262 17.54 -6.02 -0.79
CA GLY A 262 17.62 -5.09 -1.90
C GLY A 262 16.24 -4.63 -2.36
N VAL A 263 16.16 -3.41 -2.90
CA VAL A 263 14.92 -2.82 -3.41
C VAL A 263 15.03 -2.56 -4.91
N ARG A 264 13.98 -2.85 -5.65
CA ARG A 264 13.78 -2.42 -7.05
C ARG A 264 12.54 -1.53 -7.11
N LYS A 265 12.66 -0.40 -7.80
CA LYS A 265 11.57 0.58 -7.95
C LYS A 265 11.08 0.59 -9.39
N GLY A 266 9.83 0.99 -9.57
CA GLY A 266 9.19 1.20 -10.87
C GLY A 266 8.09 2.25 -10.70
N ASP A 267 7.82 3.00 -11.77
CA ASP A 267 6.72 3.96 -11.82
C ASP A 267 5.48 3.27 -12.39
N GLY A 268 4.55 2.93 -11.50
CA GLY A 268 3.32 2.22 -11.79
C GLY A 268 3.44 0.70 -11.93
N ASN A 269 2.29 0.03 -11.95
CA ASN A 269 2.18 -1.43 -11.86
C ASN A 269 2.94 -2.17 -12.96
N MET A 270 2.96 -1.67 -14.21
CA MET A 270 3.66 -2.35 -15.29
C MET A 270 5.19 -2.26 -15.16
N ALA A 271 5.72 -1.10 -14.73
CA ALA A 271 7.15 -0.97 -14.45
C ALA A 271 7.57 -1.81 -13.23
N LEU A 272 6.69 -1.96 -12.23
CA LEU A 272 6.91 -2.86 -11.10
C LEU A 272 6.90 -4.33 -11.54
N PHE A 273 6.03 -4.70 -12.48
CA PHE A 273 6.04 -6.04 -13.08
C PHE A 273 7.35 -6.31 -13.80
N ASP A 274 7.81 -5.36 -14.63
CA ASP A 274 9.09 -5.47 -15.35
C ASP A 274 10.27 -5.58 -14.37
N ALA A 275 10.27 -4.79 -13.29
CA ALA A 275 11.28 -4.86 -12.24
C ALA A 275 11.28 -6.21 -11.51
N MET A 276 10.08 -6.77 -11.24
CA MET A 276 9.94 -8.11 -10.65
C MET A 276 10.51 -9.18 -11.60
N MET A 277 10.11 -9.16 -12.88
CA MET A 277 10.59 -10.12 -13.89
C MET A 277 12.10 -10.04 -14.08
N ALA A 278 12.68 -8.83 -14.11
CA ALA A 278 14.12 -8.63 -14.18
C ALA A 278 14.88 -9.12 -12.94
N THR A 279 14.20 -9.26 -11.80
CA THR A 279 14.79 -9.76 -10.55
C THR A 279 14.82 -11.29 -10.50
N LEU A 280 13.91 -11.98 -11.20
CA LEU A 280 13.82 -13.43 -11.14
C LEU A 280 15.11 -14.16 -11.58
N PRO A 281 15.81 -13.77 -12.67
CA PRO A 281 17.07 -14.41 -13.06
C PRO A 281 18.15 -14.33 -11.98
N ASP A 282 18.21 -13.22 -11.25
CA ASP A 282 19.20 -12.94 -10.21
C ASP A 282 18.88 -13.63 -8.87
N ALA A 283 17.64 -14.06 -8.66
CA ALA A 283 17.20 -14.73 -7.44
C ALA A 283 17.76 -16.15 -7.33
N GLU A 284 18.33 -16.46 -6.16
CA GLU A 284 18.96 -17.72 -5.83
C GLU A 284 17.99 -18.65 -5.10
N ASP A 285 18.37 -19.92 -4.99
CA ASP A 285 17.61 -20.94 -4.28
C ASP A 285 17.32 -20.54 -2.82
N GLY A 286 16.02 -20.50 -2.48
CA GLY A 286 15.54 -20.10 -1.15
C GLY A 286 15.35 -18.60 -0.95
N ASP A 287 15.64 -17.75 -1.94
CA ASP A 287 15.36 -16.31 -1.86
C ASP A 287 13.85 -16.03 -1.92
N LEU A 288 13.49 -14.90 -1.30
CA LEU A 288 12.14 -14.32 -1.33
C LEU A 288 12.13 -13.10 -2.24
N VAL A 289 11.35 -13.15 -3.32
CA VAL A 289 10.97 -11.97 -4.10
C VAL A 289 9.60 -11.51 -3.60
N PHE A 290 9.52 -10.28 -3.09
CA PHE A 290 8.27 -9.75 -2.53
C PHE A 290 7.92 -8.45 -3.26
N ALA A 291 6.79 -8.43 -3.97
CA ALA A 291 6.32 -7.30 -4.75
C ALA A 291 4.99 -6.75 -4.22
N ASN A 292 4.90 -5.41 -4.16
CA ASN A 292 3.63 -4.70 -3.95
C ASN A 292 3.27 -3.85 -5.19
N PHE A 293 2.09 -4.10 -5.75
CA PHE A 293 1.52 -3.40 -6.91
C PHE A 293 0.53 -2.32 -6.46
N VAL A 294 1.06 -1.15 -6.11
CA VAL A 294 0.35 -0.11 -5.35
C VAL A 294 -0.66 0.74 -6.13
N ASP A 295 -0.66 0.70 -7.47
CA ASP A 295 -1.56 1.60 -8.23
C ASP A 295 -3.03 1.27 -8.02
N PHE A 296 -3.35 0.00 -7.78
CA PHE A 296 -4.69 -0.49 -7.44
C PHE A 296 -5.30 0.36 -6.33
N ASP A 297 -4.57 0.54 -5.23
CA ASP A 297 -4.99 1.36 -4.11
C ASP A 297 -4.89 2.87 -4.41
N MET A 298 -3.67 3.34 -4.71
CA MET A 298 -3.33 4.76 -4.71
C MET A 298 -3.92 5.55 -5.89
N LEU A 299 -4.07 4.92 -7.06
CA LEU A 299 -4.58 5.57 -8.27
C LEU A 299 -6.06 5.28 -8.51
N TYR A 300 -6.60 4.15 -8.03
CA TYR A 300 -7.94 3.72 -8.40
C TYR A 300 -8.88 3.53 -7.20
N GLY A 301 -8.49 2.77 -6.18
CA GLY A 301 -9.29 2.50 -4.98
C GLY A 301 -9.67 3.77 -4.23
N HIS A 302 -8.68 4.49 -3.71
CA HIS A 302 -8.87 5.76 -3.00
C HIS A 302 -9.56 6.85 -3.85
N ARG A 303 -9.43 6.77 -5.18
CA ARG A 303 -10.04 7.72 -6.12
C ARG A 303 -11.43 7.31 -6.59
N ARG A 304 -11.91 6.14 -6.17
CA ARG A 304 -13.19 5.58 -6.58
C ARG A 304 -13.33 5.49 -8.12
N ASP A 305 -12.24 5.11 -8.79
CA ASP A 305 -12.16 4.99 -10.26
C ASP A 305 -12.34 3.53 -10.70
N VAL A 306 -13.59 3.10 -10.83
CA VAL A 306 -13.94 1.73 -11.25
C VAL A 306 -13.33 1.37 -12.63
N PRO A 307 -13.48 2.18 -13.71
CA PRO A 307 -12.86 1.86 -15.00
C PRO A 307 -11.34 1.75 -14.92
N GLY A 308 -10.69 2.62 -14.13
CA GLY A 308 -9.25 2.58 -13.92
C GLY A 308 -8.79 1.31 -13.22
N TYR A 309 -9.45 0.95 -12.12
CA TYR A 309 -9.14 -0.27 -11.36
C TYR A 309 -9.28 -1.51 -12.24
N ALA A 310 -10.40 -1.60 -12.96
CA ALA A 310 -10.71 -2.73 -13.82
C ALA A 310 -9.68 -2.88 -14.97
N ALA A 311 -9.29 -1.77 -15.62
CA ALA A 311 -8.27 -1.79 -16.66
C ALA A 311 -6.87 -2.17 -16.13
N ALA A 312 -6.53 -1.74 -14.92
CA ALA A 312 -5.29 -2.13 -14.26
C ALA A 312 -5.24 -3.63 -13.94
N LEU A 313 -6.36 -4.22 -13.50
CA LEU A 313 -6.47 -5.66 -13.25
C LEU A 313 -6.27 -6.45 -14.54
N GLU A 314 -6.93 -6.05 -15.64
CA GLU A 314 -6.76 -6.69 -16.95
C GLU A 314 -5.34 -6.55 -17.49
N ALA A 315 -4.67 -5.43 -17.24
CA ALA A 315 -3.27 -5.24 -17.61
C ALA A 315 -2.33 -6.17 -16.85
N PHE A 316 -2.55 -6.36 -15.54
CA PHE A 316 -1.81 -7.31 -14.73
C PHE A 316 -2.09 -8.76 -15.16
N ASP A 317 -3.36 -9.14 -15.34
CA ASP A 317 -3.76 -10.49 -15.75
C ASP A 317 -3.11 -10.92 -17.06
N ARG A 318 -3.04 -10.02 -18.06
CA ARG A 318 -2.39 -10.28 -19.35
C ARG A 318 -0.90 -10.65 -19.23
N ARG A 319 -0.21 -10.21 -18.17
CA ARG A 319 1.21 -10.48 -17.94
C ARG A 319 1.46 -11.76 -17.13
N LEU A 320 0.43 -12.36 -16.52
CA LEU A 320 0.59 -13.58 -15.72
C LEU A 320 1.21 -14.77 -16.48
N PRO A 321 0.91 -15.03 -17.76
CA PRO A 321 1.59 -16.08 -18.51
C PRO A 321 3.12 -15.94 -18.50
N GLU A 322 3.61 -14.70 -18.59
CA GLU A 322 5.04 -14.38 -18.59
C GLU A 322 5.71 -14.76 -17.26
N LEU A 323 5.04 -14.47 -16.12
CA LEU A 323 5.50 -14.90 -14.80
C LEU A 323 5.53 -16.43 -14.69
N ILE A 324 4.46 -17.09 -15.13
CA ILE A 324 4.31 -18.55 -15.04
C ILE A 324 5.43 -19.26 -15.84
N GLU A 325 5.75 -18.77 -17.03
CA GLU A 325 6.84 -19.30 -17.86
C GLU A 325 8.23 -19.10 -17.23
N ALA A 326 8.40 -18.06 -16.40
CA ALA A 326 9.66 -17.77 -15.70
C ALA A 326 9.84 -18.57 -14.39
N LEU A 327 8.82 -19.30 -13.93
CA LEU A 327 8.92 -20.16 -12.75
C LEU A 327 9.74 -21.41 -13.06
N ARG A 328 10.65 -21.75 -12.15
CA ARG A 328 11.47 -22.96 -12.20
C ARG A 328 10.75 -24.10 -11.45
N PRO A 329 11.03 -25.38 -11.76
CA PRO A 329 10.49 -26.51 -11.00
C PRO A 329 10.71 -26.35 -9.49
N GLY A 330 9.62 -26.44 -8.73
CA GLY A 330 9.60 -26.27 -7.27
C GLY A 330 9.33 -24.85 -6.78
N ASP A 331 9.46 -23.82 -7.63
CA ASP A 331 9.14 -22.44 -7.25
C ASP A 331 7.70 -22.30 -6.77
N LEU A 332 7.50 -21.32 -5.88
CA LEU A 332 6.21 -20.97 -5.32
C LEU A 332 5.91 -19.51 -5.62
N ALA A 333 4.88 -19.24 -6.43
CA ALA A 333 4.32 -17.90 -6.58
C ALA A 333 2.98 -17.80 -5.85
N ILE A 334 2.81 -16.77 -5.04
CA ILE A 334 1.58 -16.47 -4.30
C ILE A 334 1.12 -15.08 -4.73
N ILE A 335 -0.09 -14.99 -5.27
CA ILE A 335 -0.76 -13.71 -5.58
C ILE A 335 -1.84 -13.48 -4.54
N THR A 336 -1.80 -12.31 -3.90
CA THR A 336 -2.69 -11.93 -2.80
C THR A 336 -2.96 -10.44 -2.70
N ALA A 337 -3.71 -10.03 -1.69
CA ALA A 337 -4.03 -8.64 -1.36
C ALA A 337 -3.87 -8.46 0.16
N ASP A 338 -3.66 -7.24 0.61
CA ASP A 338 -3.46 -6.89 2.02
C ASP A 338 -4.73 -6.36 2.71
N HIS A 339 -5.62 -5.71 1.95
CA HIS A 339 -6.94 -5.25 2.38
C HIS A 339 -7.85 -5.02 1.15
N GLY A 340 -9.03 -4.43 1.36
CA GLY A 340 -9.91 -3.91 0.30
C GLY A 340 -9.78 -2.40 0.11
N CYS A 341 -10.17 -1.87 -1.06
CA CYS A 341 -10.45 -0.45 -1.27
C CYS A 341 -11.46 -0.30 -2.40
N ASP A 342 -12.72 -0.63 -2.08
CA ASP A 342 -13.80 -0.74 -3.04
C ASP A 342 -14.04 0.60 -3.77
N PRO A 343 -13.83 0.67 -5.10
CA PRO A 343 -13.93 1.91 -5.85
C PRO A 343 -15.38 2.41 -6.00
N THR A 344 -16.38 1.68 -5.50
CA THR A 344 -17.78 2.11 -5.43
C THR A 344 -18.21 2.55 -4.04
N TRP A 345 -17.34 2.39 -3.04
CA TRP A 345 -17.67 2.67 -1.65
C TRP A 345 -17.70 4.18 -1.33
N ALA A 346 -18.38 4.53 -0.25
CA ALA A 346 -18.43 5.91 0.21
C ALA A 346 -17.05 6.38 0.73
N GLY A 347 -16.86 7.70 0.75
CA GLY A 347 -15.61 8.30 1.20
C GLY A 347 -14.42 7.94 0.33
N THR A 348 -13.23 7.94 0.92
CA THR A 348 -11.94 7.71 0.22
C THR A 348 -11.01 6.80 1.03
N ASP A 349 -11.53 6.11 2.04
CA ASP A 349 -10.74 5.23 2.91
C ASP A 349 -10.70 3.78 2.36
N HIS A 350 -9.80 2.96 2.88
CA HIS A 350 -9.79 1.51 2.64
C HIS A 350 -11.09 0.87 3.14
N THR A 351 -11.37 -0.34 2.68
CA THR A 351 -12.53 -1.14 3.10
C THR A 351 -12.08 -2.43 3.76
N ARG A 352 -12.68 -2.73 4.92
CA ARG A 352 -12.45 -3.99 5.63
C ARG A 352 -13.17 -5.13 4.91
N GLU A 353 -12.40 -5.99 4.24
CA GLU A 353 -12.91 -6.99 3.30
C GLU A 353 -12.47 -8.43 3.65
N GLY A 354 -13.44 -9.37 3.59
CA GLY A 354 -13.30 -10.82 3.57
C GLY A 354 -14.22 -11.70 4.45
N GLU A 355 -15.28 -12.32 3.93
CA GLU A 355 -16.17 -13.17 4.75
C GLU A 355 -15.67 -14.60 4.58
N ASP A 356 -15.05 -15.16 5.62
CA ASP A 356 -14.22 -16.37 5.56
C ASP A 356 -13.04 -16.28 4.56
N ARG A 357 -12.90 -15.16 3.82
CA ARG A 357 -12.16 -15.07 2.57
C ARG A 357 -11.69 -13.64 2.20
N HIS A 358 -10.49 -13.23 2.61
CA HIS A 358 -10.03 -11.82 2.62
C HIS A 358 -9.08 -11.44 1.49
N ALA A 359 -8.27 -12.39 1.05
CA ALA A 359 -7.34 -12.15 -0.02
C ALA A 359 -7.33 -13.38 -0.92
N PHE A 360 -7.42 -13.19 -2.23
CA PHE A 360 -7.12 -14.27 -3.17
C PHE A 360 -5.74 -14.84 -2.80
N ALA A 361 -5.58 -16.15 -2.70
CA ALA A 361 -4.26 -16.76 -2.58
C ALA A 361 -4.11 -17.73 -3.75
N GLY A 362 -3.77 -17.17 -4.91
CA GLY A 362 -3.43 -17.97 -6.09
C GLY A 362 -2.02 -18.51 -5.93
N VAL A 363 -1.89 -19.80 -5.63
CA VAL A 363 -0.61 -20.48 -5.56
C VAL A 363 -0.30 -21.12 -6.90
N VAL A 364 0.76 -20.68 -7.56
CA VAL A 364 1.30 -21.35 -8.75
C VAL A 364 2.57 -22.07 -8.37
N SER A 365 2.61 -23.37 -8.65
CA SER A 365 3.84 -24.14 -8.56
C SER A 365 3.92 -25.08 -9.76
N PRO A 366 4.95 -24.96 -10.62
CA PRO A 366 5.18 -25.94 -11.66
C PRO A 366 5.47 -27.29 -10.97
N ARG A 367 4.56 -28.26 -11.18
CA ARG A 367 4.71 -29.60 -10.61
C ARG A 367 6.08 -30.15 -11.00
N PRO A 368 6.83 -30.78 -10.08
CA PRO A 368 7.98 -31.57 -10.48
C PRO A 368 7.50 -32.64 -11.46
N GLY A 369 8.12 -32.67 -12.64
CA GLY A 369 7.83 -33.64 -13.70
C GLY A 369 8.19 -35.07 -13.32
#